data_AF-A0A814ST70-F1
#
_entry.id   AF-A0A814ST70-F1
#
_cell.length_a   1.000
_cell.length_b   1.000
_cell.length_c   1.000
_cell.angle_alpha   90.00
_cell.angle_beta   90.00
_cell.angle_gamma   90.00
#
_symmetry.space_group_name_H-M   'P 1'
#
loop_
_entity.id
_entity.type
_entity.pdbx_description
1 polymer ?
#
loop_
_entity_poly.entity_id
_entity_poly.type
_entity_poly.pdbx_seq_one_letter_code
_entity_poly.pdbx_strand_id
1 'polypeptide(L)'
;MAGTYDNEQQRMIDRIKCIAFREARDAGATFINRQWIADKIHRTTRFVTDWWEKSYDQCFADYSNVGAKLKLSEASQHTIRKASGQQRKSCSVVTKEIAEKQKEYVTRRTVNNYRHREGLKPFHVIP
;
A
#
# COMPACT_ATOMS: atom_id res chain seq x y z
N MET A 1 -4.97 6.58 -21.60
CA MET A 1 -5.99 6.24 -20.58
C MET A 1 -5.49 5.13 -19.66
N ALA A 2 -4.73 5.46 -18.62
CA ALA A 2 -4.20 4.45 -17.68
C ALA A 2 -4.24 5.02 -16.26
N GLY A 3 -5.36 4.85 -15.56
CA GLY A 3 -5.57 5.50 -14.26
C GLY A 3 -6.46 4.75 -13.27
N THR A 4 -6.89 3.52 -13.55
CA THR A 4 -7.94 2.85 -12.76
C THR A 4 -7.66 1.39 -12.34
N TYR A 5 -6.53 0.79 -12.72
CA TYR A 5 -6.35 -0.68 -12.60
C TYR A 5 -5.53 -1.19 -11.40
N ASP A 6 -5.09 -0.33 -10.48
CA ASP A 6 -4.30 -0.75 -9.31
C ASP A 6 -5.03 -0.47 -8.00
N ASN A 7 -6.22 -1.06 -7.84
CA ASN A 7 -6.98 -1.04 -6.60
C ASN A 7 -6.74 -2.33 -5.79
N GLU A 8 -6.99 -2.27 -4.48
CA GLU A 8 -6.68 -3.40 -3.58
C GLU A 8 -7.55 -4.64 -3.87
N GLN A 9 -8.78 -4.45 -4.37
CA GLN A 9 -9.65 -5.55 -4.79
C GLN A 9 -9.04 -6.34 -5.97
N GLN A 10 -8.52 -5.64 -6.97
CA GLN A 10 -7.83 -6.26 -8.11
C GLN A 10 -6.56 -6.96 -7.65
N ARG A 11 -5.77 -6.34 -6.77
CA ARG A 11 -4.58 -6.98 -6.18
C ARG A 11 -4.94 -8.25 -5.43
N MET A 12 -6.03 -8.26 -4.66
CA MET A 12 -6.53 -9.45 -3.96
C MET A 12 -6.86 -10.57 -4.95
N ILE A 13 -7.61 -10.26 -6.02
CA ILE A 13 -7.92 -11.22 -7.09
C ILE A 13 -6.65 -11.77 -7.73
N ASP A 14 -5.67 -10.91 -8.01
CA ASP A 14 -4.40 -11.30 -8.61
C ASP A 14 -3.59 -12.23 -7.69
N ARG A 15 -3.62 -12.00 -6.37
CA ARG A 15 -3.00 -12.89 -5.37
C ARG A 15 -3.64 -14.28 -5.37
N ILE A 16 -4.98 -14.33 -5.38
CA ILE A 16 -5.75 -15.59 -5.45
C ILE A 16 -5.40 -16.36 -6.72
N LYS A 17 -5.34 -15.67 -7.87
CA LYS A 17 -4.94 -16.26 -9.15
C LYS A 17 -3.52 -16.82 -9.11
N CYS A 18 -2.55 -16.11 -8.51
CA CYS A 18 -1.19 -16.63 -8.34
C CYS A 18 -1.18 -18.00 -7.63
N ILE A 19 -1.90 -18.10 -6.51
CA ILE A 19 -1.96 -19.35 -5.74
C ILE A 19 -2.65 -20.45 -6.54
N ALA A 20 -3.79 -20.16 -7.18
CA ALA A 20 -4.51 -21.14 -7.99
C ALA A 20 -3.66 -21.68 -9.16
N PHE A 21 -2.91 -20.82 -9.84
CA PHE A 21 -2.04 -21.25 -10.93
C PHE A 21 -0.83 -22.05 -10.44
N ARG A 22 -0.30 -21.75 -9.24
CA ARG A 22 0.70 -22.59 -8.59
C ARG A 22 0.14 -23.97 -8.28
N GLU A 23 -1.05 -24.05 -7.70
CA GLU A 23 -1.70 -25.35 -7.41
C GLU A 23 -1.96 -26.16 -8.68
N ALA A 24 -2.36 -25.50 -9.78
CA ALA A 24 -2.48 -26.16 -11.08
C ALA A 24 -1.13 -26.69 -11.60
N ARG A 25 -0.04 -25.94 -11.40
CA ARG A 25 1.32 -26.40 -11.72
C ARG A 25 1.67 -27.64 -10.91
N ASP A 26 1.44 -27.58 -9.61
CA ASP A 26 1.76 -28.66 -8.67
C ASP A 26 0.90 -29.92 -8.94
N ALA A 27 -0.32 -29.73 -9.46
CA ALA A 27 -1.19 -30.80 -9.96
C ALA A 27 -0.77 -31.38 -11.33
N GLY A 28 0.31 -30.88 -11.94
CA GLY A 28 0.90 -31.45 -13.16
C GLY A 28 0.86 -30.56 -14.39
N ALA A 29 0.32 -29.34 -14.33
CA ALA A 29 0.42 -28.37 -15.42
C ALA A 29 1.82 -27.72 -15.46
N THR A 30 2.83 -28.51 -15.81
CA THR A 30 4.26 -28.15 -15.71
C THR A 30 4.67 -26.95 -16.59
N PHE A 31 3.89 -26.62 -17.61
CA PHE A 31 4.12 -25.43 -18.45
C PHE A 31 3.88 -24.11 -17.68
N ILE A 32 3.15 -24.14 -16.58
CA ILE A 32 2.90 -22.97 -15.75
C ILE A 32 4.17 -22.64 -14.96
N ASN A 33 4.80 -21.53 -15.32
CA ASN A 33 5.94 -20.98 -14.60
C ASN A 33 5.64 -19.56 -14.08
N ARG A 34 6.54 -19.01 -13.26
CA ARG A 34 6.34 -17.68 -12.65
C ARG A 34 6.17 -16.56 -13.68
N GLN A 35 6.89 -16.63 -14.79
CA GLN A 35 6.78 -15.66 -15.88
C GLN A 35 5.40 -15.74 -16.53
N TRP A 36 4.95 -16.94 -16.84
CA TRP A 36 3.64 -17.19 -17.43
C TRP A 36 2.50 -16.64 -16.56
N ILE A 37 2.56 -16.86 -15.24
CA ILE A 37 1.58 -16.30 -14.30
C ILE A 37 1.63 -14.77 -14.32
N ALA A 38 2.82 -14.18 -14.25
CA ALA A 38 3.01 -12.73 -14.22
C ALA A 38 2.39 -12.07 -15.46
N ASP A 39 2.60 -12.66 -16.64
CA ASP A 39 2.03 -12.21 -17.90
C ASP A 39 0.50 -12.33 -17.90
N LYS A 40 -0.06 -13.41 -17.33
CA LYS A 40 -1.51 -13.64 -17.25
C LYS A 40 -2.25 -12.70 -16.31
N ILE A 41 -1.64 -12.28 -15.21
CA ILE A 41 -2.25 -11.36 -14.25
C ILE A 41 -1.82 -9.90 -14.48
N HIS A 42 -1.01 -9.63 -15.51
CA HIS A 42 -0.44 -8.32 -15.82
C HIS A 42 0.29 -7.70 -14.62
N ARG A 43 1.09 -8.51 -13.91
CA ARG A 43 1.93 -8.08 -12.78
C ARG A 43 3.39 -8.39 -13.04
N THR A 44 4.27 -7.88 -12.18
CA THR A 44 5.69 -8.20 -12.22
C THR A 44 5.92 -9.63 -11.74
N THR A 45 6.97 -10.28 -12.24
CA THR A 45 7.42 -11.59 -11.73
C THR A 45 7.73 -11.56 -10.25
N ARG A 46 8.25 -10.44 -9.74
CA ARG A 46 8.47 -10.23 -8.31
C ARG A 46 7.17 -10.35 -7.50
N PHE A 47 6.07 -9.79 -7.98
CA PHE A 47 4.76 -9.95 -7.33
C PHE A 47 4.38 -11.43 -7.23
N VAL A 48 4.55 -12.20 -8.31
CA VAL A 48 4.27 -13.64 -8.30
C VAL A 48 5.17 -14.38 -7.31
N THR A 49 6.46 -14.02 -7.23
CA THR A 49 7.41 -14.60 -6.26
C THR A 49 7.01 -14.31 -4.82
N ASP A 50 6.64 -13.06 -4.50
CA ASP A 50 6.24 -12.65 -3.14
C ASP A 50 5.00 -13.43 -2.65
N TRP A 51 4.12 -13.83 -3.59
CA TRP A 51 2.90 -14.58 -3.33
C TRP A 51 3.01 -16.09 -3.60
N TRP A 52 4.18 -16.57 -4.03
CA TRP A 52 4.37 -17.94 -4.50
C TRP A 52 4.16 -18.97 -3.39
N GLU A 53 4.54 -18.68 -2.15
CA GLU A 53 4.45 -19.61 -1.02
C GLU A 53 3.37 -19.21 -0.01
N LYS A 54 2.54 -18.23 -0.38
CA LYS A 54 1.47 -17.73 0.49
C LYS A 54 0.25 -18.65 0.44
N SER A 55 -0.54 -18.61 1.51
CA SER A 55 -1.85 -19.27 1.60
C SER A 55 -2.97 -18.31 1.19
N TYR A 56 -4.15 -18.85 0.85
CA TYR A 56 -5.32 -18.04 0.50
C TYR A 56 -5.70 -17.05 1.60
N ASP A 57 -5.61 -17.42 2.87
CA ASP A 57 -5.91 -16.53 4.01
C ASP A 57 -5.05 -15.26 4.00
N GLN A 58 -3.79 -15.39 3.58
CA GLN A 58 -2.87 -14.26 3.48
C GLN A 58 -3.23 -13.32 2.33
N CYS A 59 -4.00 -13.75 1.33
CA CYS A 59 -4.49 -12.88 0.25
C CYS A 59 -5.50 -11.85 0.75
N PHE A 60 -6.30 -12.24 1.74
CA PHE A 60 -7.35 -11.42 2.36
C PHE A 60 -6.85 -10.61 3.56
N ALA A 61 -5.65 -10.91 4.05
CA ALA A 61 -5.04 -10.19 5.17
C ALA A 61 -4.82 -8.71 4.79
N ASP A 62 -5.61 -7.84 5.40
CA ASP A 62 -5.47 -6.39 5.26
C ASP A 62 -4.36 -5.87 6.18
N TYR A 63 -3.17 -5.71 5.61
CA TYR A 63 -2.04 -5.10 6.31
C TYR A 63 -2.10 -3.57 6.35
N SER A 64 -3.16 -2.92 5.83
CA SER A 64 -3.29 -1.45 5.84
C SER A 64 -3.28 -0.87 7.26
N ASN A 65 -3.73 -1.66 8.23
CA ASN A 65 -3.77 -1.31 9.65
C ASN A 65 -2.67 -1.98 10.49
N VAL A 66 -1.71 -2.66 9.86
CA VAL A 66 -0.65 -3.38 10.58
C VAL A 66 0.51 -2.42 10.87
N GLY A 67 0.71 -2.17 12.17
CA GLY A 67 1.72 -1.25 12.69
C GLY A 67 1.33 -0.69 14.05
N ALA A 68 2.25 0.01 14.71
CA ALA A 68 1.94 0.68 15.98
C ALA A 68 0.76 1.66 15.80
N LYS A 69 -0.22 1.61 16.71
CA LYS A 69 -1.30 2.60 16.77
C LYS A 69 -0.68 3.99 16.74
N LEU A 70 -1.11 4.80 15.78
CA LEU A 70 -0.63 6.16 15.60
C LEU A 70 -1.15 7.00 16.79
N LYS A 71 -0.31 7.19 17.81
CA LYS A 71 -0.53 8.21 18.85
C LYS A 71 -0.22 9.58 18.22
N LEU A 72 -1.16 10.12 17.45
CA LEU A 72 -1.11 11.49 16.95
C LEU A 72 -2.21 12.28 17.63
N SER A 73 -1.87 13.43 18.21
CA SER A 73 -2.87 14.39 18.68
C SER A 73 -3.78 14.84 17.53
N GLU A 74 -5.02 15.24 17.83
CA GLU A 74 -5.95 15.78 16.81
C GLU A 74 -5.35 17.00 16.09
N ALA A 75 -4.64 17.83 16.85
CA ALA A 75 -3.94 18.98 16.30
C ALA A 75 -2.87 18.53 15.28
N SER A 76 -2.09 17.48 15.56
CA SER A 76 -1.09 16.95 14.65
C SER A 76 -1.73 16.37 13.39
N GLN A 77 -2.84 15.66 13.54
CA GLN A 77 -3.64 15.14 12.43
C GLN A 77 -4.13 16.25 11.50
N HIS A 78 -4.61 17.36 12.06
CA HIS A 78 -5.07 18.53 11.29
C HIS A 78 -3.93 19.17 10.49
N THR A 79 -2.74 19.32 11.09
CA THR A 79 -1.54 19.80 10.39
C THR A 79 -1.17 18.89 9.22
N ILE A 80 -1.20 17.57 9.40
CA ILE A 80 -0.90 16.61 8.34
C ILE A 80 -1.92 16.72 7.20
N ARG A 81 -3.22 16.80 7.51
CA ARG A 81 -4.31 16.94 6.51
C ARG A 81 -4.15 18.23 5.71
N LYS A 82 -3.97 19.38 6.38
CA LYS A 82 -3.77 20.68 5.73
C LYS A 82 -2.52 20.68 4.83
N ALA A 83 -1.42 20.11 5.29
CA ALA A 83 -0.16 20.01 4.52
C ALA A 83 -0.24 19.05 3.31
N SER A 84 -1.32 18.28 3.18
CA SER A 84 -1.51 17.31 2.09
C SER A 84 -2.42 17.82 0.97
N GLY A 85 -3.16 18.93 1.18
CA GLY A 85 -4.20 19.41 0.25
C GLY A 85 -3.76 20.31 -0.90
N GLN A 86 -2.69 21.12 -0.78
CA GLN A 86 -2.41 22.21 -1.76
C GLN A 86 -1.17 21.97 -2.65
N GLN A 87 -0.20 21.23 -2.15
CA GLN A 87 0.96 20.65 -2.84
C GLN A 87 1.64 19.82 -1.76
N ARG A 88 1.77 18.51 -1.96
CA ARG A 88 2.12 17.61 -0.86
C ARG A 88 3.50 17.96 -0.28
N LYS A 89 3.52 18.57 0.91
CA LYS A 89 4.78 18.77 1.65
C LYS A 89 5.37 17.42 2.04
N SER A 90 6.70 17.31 1.97
CA SER A 90 7.40 16.08 2.37
C SER A 90 7.12 15.74 3.83
N CYS A 91 7.12 14.44 4.19
CA CYS A 91 6.84 14.02 5.56
C CYS A 91 7.83 14.65 6.56
N SER A 92 9.08 14.88 6.15
CA SER A 92 10.11 15.51 6.99
C SER A 92 9.82 16.99 7.28
N VAL A 93 9.22 17.72 6.32
CA VAL A 93 8.80 19.11 6.55
C VAL A 93 7.61 19.13 7.51
N VAL A 94 6.66 18.22 7.34
CA VAL A 94 5.50 18.13 8.24
C VAL A 94 5.89 17.78 9.67
N THR A 95 6.88 16.90 9.88
CA THR A 95 7.38 16.61 11.23
C THR A 95 8.02 17.83 11.90
N LYS A 96 8.74 18.67 11.14
CA LYS A 96 9.30 19.92 11.65
C LYS A 96 8.19 20.90 12.04
N GLU A 97 7.18 21.07 11.18
CA GLU A 97 6.04 21.94 11.49
C GLU A 97 5.26 21.50 12.73
N ILE A 98 5.10 20.19 12.95
CA ILE A 98 4.45 19.67 14.15
C ILE A 98 5.30 19.97 15.40
N ALA A 99 6.62 19.73 15.32
CA ALA A 99 7.54 20.02 16.41
C ALA A 99 7.55 21.52 16.77
N GLU A 100 7.52 22.40 15.77
CA GLU A 100 7.51 23.86 15.96
C GLU A 100 6.17 24.38 16.49
N LYS A 101 5.04 23.95 15.93
CA LYS A 101 3.72 24.50 16.26
C LYS A 101 3.09 23.89 17.51
N GLN A 102 3.32 22.59 17.72
CA GLN A 102 2.61 21.82 18.76
C GLN A 102 3.53 21.31 19.85
N LYS A 103 4.85 21.55 19.72
CA LYS A 103 5.87 21.06 20.66
C LYS A 103 5.77 19.54 20.87
N GLU A 104 5.27 18.82 19.86
CA GLU A 104 5.08 17.37 19.87
C GLU A 104 6.15 16.71 19.00
N TYR A 105 6.77 15.63 19.50
CA TYR A 105 7.72 14.86 18.72
C TYR A 105 6.99 13.77 17.92
N VAL A 106 6.92 13.96 16.61
CA VAL A 106 6.33 12.99 15.68
C VAL A 106 7.38 12.52 14.69
N THR A 107 7.54 11.20 14.55
CA THR A 107 8.49 10.64 13.59
C THR A 107 7.99 10.75 12.15
N ARG A 108 8.92 10.81 11.20
CA ARG A 108 8.60 10.80 9.75
C ARG A 108 7.76 9.56 9.38
N ARG A 109 8.05 8.42 10.00
CA ARG A 109 7.34 7.15 9.78
C ARG A 109 5.89 7.23 10.24
N THR A 110 5.64 7.85 11.40
CA THR A 110 4.29 8.09 11.93
C THR A 110 3.46 8.95 10.96
N VAL A 111 4.03 10.06 10.45
CA VAL A 111 3.34 10.91 9.44
C VAL A 111 3.07 10.15 8.15
N ASN A 112 4.03 9.34 7.68
CA ASN A 112 3.87 8.57 6.47
C ASN A 112 2.75 7.52 6.61
N ASN A 113 2.78 6.75 7.70
CA ASN A 113 1.78 5.73 7.99
C ASN A 113 0.38 6.34 8.12
N TYR A 114 0.25 7.49 8.80
CA TYR A 114 -1.02 8.22 8.89
C TYR A 114 -1.54 8.63 7.51
N ARG A 115 -0.69 9.21 6.66
CA ARG A 115 -1.06 9.59 5.29
C ARG A 115 -1.52 8.42 4.44
N HIS A 116 -0.84 7.27 4.56
CA HIS A 116 -1.23 6.06 3.85
C HIS A 116 -2.59 5.53 4.34
N ARG A 117 -2.81 5.52 5.66
CA ARG A 117 -4.06 5.05 6.27
C ARG A 117 -5.26 5.91 5.87
N GLU A 118 -5.08 7.23 5.87
CA GLU A 118 -6.13 8.20 5.50
C GLU A 118 -6.29 8.36 3.97
N GLY A 119 -5.57 7.59 3.15
CA GLY A 119 -5.66 7.68 1.69
C GLY A 119 -5.12 8.98 1.08
N LEU A 120 -4.30 9.74 1.82
CA LEU A 120 -3.71 11.01 1.39
C LEU A 120 -2.58 10.74 0.37
N LYS A 121 -2.98 10.57 -0.89
CA LYS A 121 -2.08 10.27 -2.02
C LYS A 121 -1.11 11.42 -2.33
N PRO A 122 0.05 11.14 -2.94
CA PRO A 122 1.08 12.14 -3.20
C PRO A 122 0.67 13.30 -4.12
N PHE A 123 -0.32 13.05 -4.98
CA PHE A 123 -0.83 13.99 -5.96
C PHE A 123 -2.36 13.99 -5.83
N HIS A 124 -2.90 14.82 -4.94
CA HIS A 124 -4.27 15.30 -5.09
C HIS A 124 -4.17 16.58 -5.91
N VAL A 125 -4.46 16.46 -7.21
CA VAL A 125 -4.83 17.65 -8.00
C VAL A 125 -6.26 17.95 -7.57
N ILE A 126 -6.46 19.06 -6.86
CA ILE A 126 -7.80 19.60 -6.65
C ILE A 126 -8.26 20.16 -8.00
N PRO A 127 -9.37 19.69 -8.60
CA PRO A 127 -9.98 20.35 -9.75
C PRO A 127 -10.50 21.75 -9.41
#